data_AF-A0A7C4VV14-F1
#
_entry.id   AF-A0A7C4VV14-F1
#
_cell.length_a   1.000
_cell.length_b   1.000
_cell.length_c   1.000
_cell.angle_alpha   90.00
_cell.angle_beta   90.00
_cell.angle_gamma   90.00
#
_symmetry.space_group_name_H-M   'P 1'
#
loop_
_entity.id
_entity.type
_entity.pdbx_description
1 polymer ?
#
loop_
_entity_poly.entity_id
_entity_poly.type
_entity_poly.pdbx_seq_one_letter_code
_entity_poly.pdbx_strand_id
1 'polypeptide(L)'
;MRAKRNVQGEIVESRVEGRVEVGEGSRLVKSVVRGPAVIGRGCHIEDSYVGPYTSVGDNSKILNSSIEYSIILSGAVVEGVDRLEESLVGRNAKILKKTLRNSIRLHIGDYSEIEL
;
A
#
# COMPACT_ATOMS: atom_id res chain seq x y z
N MET A 1 3.43 25.81 5.52
CA MET A 1 3.47 25.23 4.15
C MET A 1 2.33 24.22 4.03
N ARG A 2 1.24 24.53 3.32
CA ARG A 2 0.11 23.59 3.16
C ARG A 2 0.57 22.50 2.18
N ALA A 3 0.79 21.27 2.65
CA ALA A 3 1.22 20.19 1.75
C ALA A 3 0.16 19.99 0.66
N LYS A 4 0.58 20.09 -0.60
CA LYS A 4 -0.26 19.98 -1.80
C LYS A 4 -0.24 18.53 -2.28
N ARG A 5 -1.31 18.12 -2.96
CA ARG A 5 -1.31 16.86 -3.72
C ARG A 5 -0.22 16.92 -4.80
N ASN A 6 0.60 15.89 -4.93
CA ASN A 6 1.64 15.77 -5.95
C ASN A 6 1.59 14.37 -6.58
N VAL A 7 1.22 14.27 -7.86
CA VAL A 7 1.04 12.99 -8.54
C VAL A 7 1.93 12.96 -9.78
N GLN A 8 2.91 12.07 -9.77
CA GLN A 8 3.85 11.82 -10.87
C GLN A 8 3.62 10.45 -11.54
N GLY A 9 2.70 9.64 -11.00
CA GLY A 9 2.31 8.32 -11.53
C GLY A 9 1.02 8.34 -12.37
N GLU A 10 0.65 7.19 -12.90
CA GLU A 10 -0.56 6.94 -13.68
C GLU A 10 -1.77 6.63 -12.78
N ILE A 11 -2.91 7.24 -13.07
CA ILE A 11 -4.18 7.07 -12.34
C ILE A 11 -5.25 6.56 -13.31
N VAL A 12 -5.73 5.34 -13.11
CA VAL A 12 -6.74 4.68 -13.95
C VAL A 12 -7.93 4.29 -13.08
N GLU A 13 -9.11 4.86 -13.36
CA GLU A 13 -10.35 4.58 -12.61
C GLU A 13 -10.19 4.70 -11.09
N SER A 14 -9.29 5.58 -10.64
CA SER A 14 -8.85 5.69 -9.26
C SER A 14 -9.10 7.09 -8.70
N ARG A 15 -9.24 7.20 -7.38
CA ARG A 15 -9.43 8.47 -6.68
C ARG A 15 -8.24 8.76 -5.77
N VAL A 16 -7.73 9.99 -5.84
CA VAL A 16 -6.66 10.48 -4.96
C VAL A 16 -7.14 11.72 -4.24
N GLU A 17 -7.36 11.59 -2.94
CA GLU A 17 -8.06 12.55 -2.09
C GLU A 17 -7.14 13.10 -0.99
N GLY A 18 -7.14 14.41 -0.76
CA GLY A 18 -6.35 15.04 0.29
C GLY A 18 -4.85 15.15 -0.03
N ARG A 19 -4.02 15.11 1.02
CA ARG A 19 -2.56 15.31 0.93
C ARG A 19 -1.87 14.03 0.52
N VAL A 20 -1.75 13.79 -0.78
CA VAL A 20 -1.14 12.56 -1.31
C VAL A 20 0.02 12.88 -2.22
N GLU A 21 1.12 12.15 -2.02
CA GLU A 21 2.24 12.09 -2.95
C GLU A 21 2.24 10.75 -3.67
N VAL A 22 2.40 10.76 -4.99
CA VAL A 22 2.53 9.55 -5.81
C VAL A 22 3.77 9.69 -6.68
N GLY A 23 4.76 8.82 -6.46
CA GLY A 23 6.02 8.82 -7.16
C GLY A 23 5.90 8.42 -8.64
N GLU A 24 6.92 8.80 -9.40
CA GLU A 24 7.06 8.47 -10.83
C GLU A 24 6.99 6.96 -11.09
N GLY A 25 6.38 6.59 -12.20
CA GLY A 25 6.23 5.19 -12.64
C GLY A 25 5.24 4.37 -11.82
N SER A 26 4.66 4.93 -10.77
CA SER A 26 3.61 4.26 -10.00
C SER A 26 2.29 4.25 -10.76
N ARG A 27 1.51 3.18 -10.61
CA ARG A 27 0.23 2.97 -11.27
C ARG A 27 -0.84 2.68 -10.24
N LEU A 28 -1.88 3.50 -10.21
CA LEU A 28 -3.09 3.29 -9.39
C LEU A 28 -4.24 2.87 -10.32
N VAL A 29 -4.83 1.70 -10.09
CA VAL A 29 -5.89 1.12 -10.93
C VAL A 29 -7.09 0.76 -10.04
N LYS A 30 -8.30 1.25 -10.38
CA LYS A 30 -9.54 0.96 -9.62
C LYS A 30 -9.39 1.12 -8.09
N SER A 31 -8.59 2.09 -7.66
CA SER A 31 -8.14 2.22 -6.28
C SER A 31 -8.48 3.59 -5.69
N VAL A 32 -8.47 3.68 -4.36
CA VAL A 32 -8.65 4.94 -3.64
C VAL A 32 -7.45 5.18 -2.74
N VAL A 33 -6.81 6.34 -2.88
CA VAL A 33 -5.74 6.78 -1.97
C VAL A 33 -6.18 8.06 -1.28
N ARG A 34 -6.26 8.01 0.05
CA ARG A 34 -6.73 9.12 0.89
C ARG A 34 -5.62 9.58 1.84
N GLY A 35 -5.25 10.85 1.70
CA GLY A 35 -4.15 11.44 2.45
C GLY A 35 -4.50 11.94 3.86
N PRO A 36 -3.49 12.21 4.72
CA PRO A 36 -2.05 12.24 4.40
C PRO A 36 -1.47 10.87 4.06
N ALA A 37 -0.92 10.70 2.85
CA ALA A 37 -0.35 9.42 2.41
C ALA A 37 0.76 9.63 1.38
N VAL A 38 1.73 8.72 1.35
CA VAL A 38 2.85 8.75 0.39
C VAL A 38 2.93 7.43 -0.33
N ILE A 39 2.92 7.48 -1.66
CA ILE A 39 3.19 6.33 -2.53
C ILE A 39 4.53 6.59 -3.22
N GLY A 40 5.47 5.68 -3.05
CA GLY A 40 6.80 5.69 -3.65
C GLY A 40 6.76 5.55 -5.17
N ARG A 41 7.93 5.33 -5.77
CA ARG A 41 8.11 5.16 -7.22
C ARG A 41 7.85 3.72 -7.65
N GLY A 42 7.36 3.52 -8.87
CA GLY A 42 7.17 2.19 -9.46
C GLY A 42 6.20 1.27 -8.69
N CYS A 43 5.33 1.83 -7.85
CA CYS A 43 4.35 1.05 -7.10
C CYS A 43 3.18 0.64 -8.00
N HIS A 44 2.61 -0.55 -7.75
CA HIS A 44 1.37 -0.98 -8.39
C HIS A 44 0.29 -1.16 -7.34
N ILE A 45 -0.77 -0.35 -7.41
CA ILE A 45 -1.89 -0.38 -6.47
C ILE A 45 -3.16 -0.63 -7.27
N GLU A 46 -3.80 -1.78 -7.02
CA GLU A 46 -4.93 -2.24 -7.82
C GLU A 46 -6.06 -2.79 -6.95
N ASP A 47 -7.30 -2.38 -7.25
CA ASP A 47 -8.50 -2.81 -6.52
C ASP A 47 -8.35 -2.60 -4.99
N SER A 48 -7.73 -1.48 -4.61
CA SER A 48 -7.19 -1.28 -3.27
C SER A 48 -7.58 0.07 -2.65
N TYR A 49 -7.58 0.10 -1.33
CA TYR A 49 -7.73 1.32 -0.55
C TYR A 49 -6.46 1.56 0.27
N VAL A 50 -5.88 2.76 0.14
CA VAL A 50 -4.77 3.24 0.96
C VAL A 50 -5.24 4.49 1.68
N GLY A 51 -5.47 4.36 2.98
CA GLY A 51 -6.00 5.43 3.80
C GLY A 51 -4.94 6.30 4.47
N PRO A 52 -5.39 7.23 5.32
CA PRO A 52 -4.54 8.21 5.99
C PRO A 52 -3.41 7.59 6.81
N TYR A 53 -2.35 8.39 6.94
CA TYR A 53 -1.15 8.08 7.70
C TYR A 53 -0.41 6.83 7.21
N THR A 54 -0.62 6.45 5.95
CA THR A 54 0.07 5.33 5.31
C THR A 54 1.19 5.82 4.40
N SER A 55 2.33 5.15 4.47
CA SER A 55 3.42 5.29 3.50
C SER A 55 3.69 3.96 2.79
N VAL A 56 3.84 4.01 1.48
CA VAL A 56 4.16 2.86 0.63
C VAL A 56 5.47 3.12 -0.07
N GLY A 57 6.49 2.33 0.25
CA GLY A 57 7.84 2.44 -0.30
C GLY A 57 7.93 2.01 -1.75
N ASP A 58 9.01 2.40 -2.41
CA ASP A 58 9.22 2.15 -3.84
C ASP A 58 9.08 0.67 -4.25
N ASN A 59 8.57 0.45 -5.46
CA ASN A 59 8.40 -0.85 -6.11
C ASN A 59 7.50 -1.84 -5.34
N SER A 60 6.68 -1.34 -4.43
CA SER A 60 5.73 -2.17 -3.66
C SER A 60 4.44 -2.42 -4.44
N LYS A 61 3.75 -3.50 -4.08
CA LYS A 61 2.47 -3.90 -4.68
C LYS A 61 1.39 -4.05 -3.63
N ILE A 62 0.28 -3.33 -3.80
CA ILE A 62 -0.89 -3.40 -2.93
C ILE A 62 -2.08 -3.81 -3.80
N LEU A 63 -2.57 -5.04 -3.63
CA LEU A 63 -3.53 -5.64 -4.54
C LEU A 63 -4.73 -6.18 -3.77
N ASN A 64 -5.96 -5.81 -4.16
CA ASN A 64 -7.18 -6.32 -3.51
C ASN A 64 -7.12 -6.19 -1.98
N SER A 65 -6.61 -5.06 -1.49
CA SER A 65 -6.28 -4.86 -0.08
C SER A 65 -6.64 -3.47 0.44
N SER A 66 -6.93 -3.37 1.73
CA SER A 66 -7.19 -2.11 2.44
C SER A 66 -6.13 -1.86 3.51
N ILE A 67 -5.47 -0.69 3.49
CA ILE A 67 -4.36 -0.36 4.39
C ILE A 67 -4.52 1.05 4.97
N GLU A 68 -4.44 1.20 6.30
CA GLU A 68 -4.40 2.50 7.00
C GLU A 68 -3.33 2.52 8.09
N TYR A 69 -2.91 3.72 8.53
CA TYR A 69 -2.00 3.88 9.69
C TYR A 69 -0.72 3.02 9.63
N SER A 70 -0.18 2.76 8.44
CA SER A 70 0.86 1.75 8.24
C SER A 70 2.09 2.25 7.49
N ILE A 71 3.24 1.64 7.74
CA ILE A 71 4.49 1.87 7.01
C ILE A 71 4.81 0.61 6.19
N ILE A 72 4.70 0.70 4.88
CA ILE A 72 5.04 -0.38 3.96
C ILE A 72 6.39 -0.06 3.33
N LEU A 73 7.43 -0.83 3.60
CA LEU A 73 8.77 -0.57 3.05
C LEU A 73 8.89 -1.07 1.60
N SER A 74 9.97 -0.65 0.92
CA SER A 74 10.17 -0.90 -0.51
C SER A 74 10.12 -2.37 -0.90
N GLY A 75 9.55 -2.66 -2.07
CA GLY A 75 9.45 -4.00 -2.65
C GLY A 75 8.47 -4.93 -1.94
N ALA A 76 7.74 -4.45 -0.93
CA ALA A 76 6.77 -5.26 -0.21
C ALA A 76 5.54 -5.60 -1.08
N VAL A 77 4.89 -6.72 -0.78
CA VAL A 77 3.66 -7.16 -1.44
C VAL A 77 2.59 -7.41 -0.40
N VAL A 78 1.45 -6.72 -0.53
CA VAL A 78 0.24 -6.95 0.25
C VAL A 78 -0.87 -7.33 -0.71
N GLU A 79 -1.41 -8.54 -0.57
CA GLU A 79 -2.39 -9.09 -1.51
C GLU A 79 -3.53 -9.81 -0.79
N GLY A 80 -4.77 -9.41 -1.12
CA GLY A 80 -6.00 -10.03 -0.60
C GLY A 80 -6.29 -9.72 0.88
N VAL A 81 -5.67 -8.68 1.45
CA VAL A 81 -5.81 -8.34 2.87
C VAL A 81 -6.97 -7.38 3.07
N ASP A 82 -8.07 -7.88 3.66
CA ASP A 82 -9.29 -7.09 3.87
C ASP A 82 -9.08 -5.82 4.70
N ARG A 83 -8.16 -5.87 5.69
CA ARG A 83 -7.81 -4.75 6.57
C ARG A 83 -6.42 -4.94 7.17
N LEU A 84 -5.51 -4.00 6.92
CA LEU A 84 -4.19 -3.88 7.54
C LEU A 84 -4.08 -2.50 8.20
N GLU A 85 -3.90 -2.47 9.52
CA GLU A 85 -3.83 -1.23 10.30
C GLU A 85 -2.66 -1.26 11.28
N GLU A 86 -2.15 -0.10 11.66
CA GLU A 86 -1.13 0.08 12.70
C GLU A 86 0.11 -0.83 12.52
N SER A 87 0.50 -1.03 11.26
CA SER A 87 1.46 -2.07 10.88
C SER A 87 2.74 -1.50 10.26
N LEU A 88 3.86 -2.18 10.47
CA LEU A 88 5.10 -1.97 9.73
C LEU A 88 5.43 -3.22 8.91
N VAL A 89 5.49 -3.08 7.58
CA VAL A 89 5.79 -4.17 6.65
C VAL A 89 7.20 -4.01 6.10
N GLY A 90 8.05 -5.01 6.37
CA GLY A 90 9.47 -5.02 6.02
C GLY A 90 9.77 -4.93 4.52
N ARG A 91 11.01 -4.57 4.18
CA ARG A 91 11.48 -4.49 2.79
C ARG A 91 11.37 -5.88 2.13
N ASN A 92 10.79 -5.95 0.94
CA ASN A 92 10.51 -7.20 0.21
C ASN A 92 9.61 -8.22 0.94
N ALA A 93 9.00 -7.86 2.08
CA ALA A 93 8.11 -8.74 2.81
C ALA A 93 6.82 -9.00 1.99
N LYS A 94 6.19 -10.15 2.24
CA LYS A 94 4.93 -10.51 1.57
C LYS A 94 3.87 -10.92 2.57
N ILE A 95 2.72 -10.25 2.50
CA ILE A 95 1.49 -10.58 3.22
C ILE A 95 0.46 -11.00 2.17
N LEU A 96 0.17 -12.31 2.13
CA LEU A 96 -0.71 -12.89 1.11
C LEU A 96 -1.85 -13.64 1.80
N LYS A 97 -3.09 -13.21 1.55
CA LYS A 97 -4.30 -13.91 1.99
C LYS A 97 -5.01 -14.50 0.78
N LYS A 98 -5.19 -15.84 0.78
CA LYS A 98 -5.89 -16.55 -0.30
C LYS A 98 -7.31 -16.89 0.13
N THR A 99 -8.29 -16.48 -0.66
CA THR A 99 -9.73 -16.70 -0.41
C THR A 99 -10.17 -18.17 -0.42
N LEU A 100 -9.41 -19.06 -1.08
CA LEU A 100 -9.81 -20.48 -1.25
C LEU A 100 -9.51 -21.39 -0.06
N ARG A 101 -8.63 -20.97 0.86
CA ARG A 101 -8.31 -21.68 2.10
C ARG A 101 -8.04 -20.61 3.13
N ASN A 102 -8.76 -20.58 4.25
CA ASN A 102 -8.51 -19.68 5.40
C ASN A 102 -7.08 -19.88 5.95
N SER A 103 -6.10 -19.44 5.20
CA SER A 103 -4.69 -19.72 5.37
C SER A 103 -3.92 -18.46 4.99
N ILE A 104 -3.08 -18.03 5.91
CA ILE A 104 -2.26 -16.84 5.79
C ILE A 104 -0.85 -17.34 5.49
N ARG A 105 -0.23 -16.82 4.42
CA ARG A 105 1.18 -17.09 4.10
C ARG A 105 1.98 -15.83 4.30
N LEU A 106 3.02 -15.93 5.12
CA LEU A 106 3.85 -14.81 5.53
C LEU A 106 5.29 -15.08 5.13
N HIS A 107 5.88 -14.18 4.35
CA HIS A 107 7.32 -14.15 4.08
C HIS A 107 7.88 -12.93 4.78
N ILE A 108 8.59 -13.20 5.87
CA ILE A 108 8.90 -12.22 6.90
C ILE A 108 10.38 -11.89 6.89
N GLY A 109 10.69 -10.59 6.83
CA GLY A 109 12.05 -10.06 6.88
C GLY A 109 12.44 -9.64 8.30
N ASP A 110 13.62 -9.03 8.45
CA ASP A 110 14.15 -8.65 9.75
C ASP A 110 13.21 -7.68 10.51
N TYR A 111 13.12 -7.87 11.82
CA TYR A 111 12.33 -7.05 12.77
C TYR A 111 10.81 -7.03 12.52
N SER A 112 10.26 -8.09 11.95
CA SER A 112 8.81 -8.17 11.75
C SER A 112 8.12 -8.81 12.95
N GLU A 113 6.96 -8.27 13.29
CA GLU A 113 6.03 -8.79 14.27
C GLU A 113 4.70 -9.10 13.58
N ILE A 114 4.05 -10.20 13.97
CA ILE A 114 2.77 -10.65 13.40
C ILE A 114 1.82 -10.86 14.57
N GLU A 115 0.68 -10.19 14.54
CA GLU A 115 -0.44 -10.40 15.46
C GLU A 115 -1.68 -10.77 14.62
N LEU A 116 -2.37 -11.87 14.98
CA LEU A 116 -3.50 -12.47 14.24
C LEU A 116 -4.72 -12.64 15.13
#